data_AF-A0ABD0RGL9-F1
#
_entry.id   AF-A0ABD0RGL9-F1
#
_cell.length_a   1.000
_cell.length_b   1.000
_cell.length_c   1.000
_cell.angle_alpha   90.00
_cell.angle_beta   90.00
_cell.angle_gamma   90.00
#
_symmetry.space_group_name_H-M   'P 1'
#
loop_
_entity.id
_entity.type
_entity.pdbx_description
1 polymer ?
#
loop_
_entity_poly.entity_id
_entity_poly.type
_entity_poly.pdbx_seq_one_letter_code
_entity_poly.pdbx_strand_id
1 'polypeptide(L)' 'GVTFRIENGELVIARILHGGMIDQQGLLHVGDIIKEVNGREVGDDPRVLQEMLQEASGGVVLKILPSYQEPHPPRQ' A
#
# COMPACT_ATOMS: atom_id res chain seq x y z
N GLY A 1 -9.62 5.10 0.01
CA GLY A 1 -9.44 3.75 -0.59
C GLY A 1 -8.13 3.71 -1.34
N VAL A 2 -7.63 2.53 -1.69
CA VAL A 2 -6.35 2.33 -2.39
C VAL A 2 -6.54 1.26 -3.47
N THR A 3 -5.82 1.37 -4.58
CA THR A 3 -5.79 0.34 -5.63
C THR A 3 -4.35 -0.08 -5.89
N PHE A 4 -4.16 -1.37 -6.17
CA PHE A 4 -2.86 -1.96 -6.43
C PHE A 4 -2.74 -2.46 -7.85
N ARG A 5 -1.51 -2.60 -8.33
CA ARG A 5 -1.15 -3.27 -9.59
C ARG A 5 0.08 -4.15 -9.38
N ILE A 6 0.27 -5.13 -10.25
CA ILE A 6 1.52 -5.87 -10.33
C ILE A 6 2.42 -5.21 -11.36
N GLU A 7 3.63 -4.85 -10.97
CA GLU A 7 4.67 -4.26 -11.83
C GLU A 7 5.99 -4.96 -11.54
N ASN A 8 6.59 -5.58 -12.57
CA ASN A 8 7.84 -6.37 -12.44
C ASN A 8 7.80 -7.46 -11.35
N GLY A 9 6.63 -8.05 -11.11
CA GLY A 9 6.44 -9.06 -10.06
C GLY A 9 6.26 -8.49 -8.65
N GLU A 10 6.15 -7.16 -8.52
CA GLU A 10 5.92 -6.50 -7.23
C GLU A 10 4.53 -5.86 -7.16
N LEU A 11 3.95 -5.89 -5.95
CA LEU A 11 2.68 -5.26 -5.67
C LEU A 11 2.86 -3.76 -5.38
N VAL A 12 2.46 -2.93 -6.34
CA VAL A 12 2.67 -1.47 -6.30
C VAL A 12 1.35 -0.74 -6.06
N ILE A 13 1.36 0.29 -5.21
CA ILE A 13 0.24 1.22 -5.05
C ILE A 13 0.05 2.01 -6.35
N ALA A 14 -1.06 1.76 -7.05
CA ALA A 14 -1.38 2.42 -8.31
C ALA A 14 -2.15 3.73 -8.09
N ARG A 15 -2.98 3.81 -7.05
CA ARG A 15 -3.81 4.98 -6.77
C ARG A 15 -4.21 5.04 -5.31
N ILE A 16 -4.24 6.25 -4.77
CA ILE A 16 -4.87 6.58 -3.49
C ILE A 16 -6.11 7.44 -3.79
N LEU A 17 -7.26 7.03 -3.25
CA LEU A 17 -8.50 7.77 -3.40
C LEU A 17 -8.53 8.91 -2.38
N HIS A 18 -8.56 10.13 -2.91
CA HIS A 18 -8.58 11.37 -2.13
C HIS A 18 -9.74 11.41 -1.13
N GLY A 19 -9.49 12.01 0.03
CA GLY A 19 -10.47 12.16 1.11
C GLY A 19 -10.76 10.89 1.89
N GLY A 20 -10.15 9.75 1.52
CA GLY A 20 -10.24 8.50 2.29
C GLY A 20 -9.22 8.43 3.43
N MET A 21 -9.39 7.45 4.32
CA MET A 21 -8.52 7.26 5.50
C MET A 21 -7.02 7.20 5.15
N ILE A 22 -6.64 6.45 4.10
CA ILE A 22 -5.25 6.32 3.65
C ILE A 22 -4.68 7.66 3.16
N ASP A 23 -5.48 8.45 2.44
CA ASP A 23 -5.08 9.78 1.93
C ASP A 23 -4.85 10.76 3.09
N GLN A 24 -5.76 10.78 4.06
CA GLN A 24 -5.67 11.66 5.23
C GLN A 24 -4.49 11.34 6.15
N GLN A 25 -4.06 10.07 6.21
CA GLN A 25 -2.90 9.66 6.99
C GLN A 25 -1.57 10.09 6.35
N GLY A 26 -1.52 10.18 5.01
CA GLY A 26 -0.32 10.61 4.28
C GLY A 26 0.90 9.68 4.45
N LEU A 27 0.71 8.45 4.93
CA LEU A 27 1.80 7.49 5.19
C LEU A 27 2.17 6.67 3.96
N LEU A 28 1.23 6.49 3.04
CA LEU A 28 1.41 5.73 1.80
C LEU A 28 1.34 6.67 0.60
N HIS A 29 2.13 6.36 -0.41
CA HIS A 29 2.20 7.12 -1.65
C HIS A 29 2.02 6.20 -2.86
N VAL A 30 1.59 6.81 -3.97
CA VAL A 30 1.56 6.11 -5.26
C VAL A 30 2.98 5.73 -5.63
N GLY A 31 3.17 4.47 -6.02
CA GLY A 31 4.47 3.89 -6.32
C GLY A 31 5.02 3.01 -5.20
N ASP A 32 4.58 3.15 -3.94
CA ASP A 32 5.06 2.30 -2.85
C ASP A 32 4.80 0.82 -3.13
N ILE A 33 5.77 -0.01 -2.77
CA ILE A 33 5.71 -1.46 -2.97
C ILE A 33 5.33 -2.12 -1.66
N ILE A 34 4.30 -2.96 -1.67
CA ILE A 34 3.90 -3.75 -0.50
C ILE A 34 4.69 -5.05 -0.47
N LYS A 35 5.43 -5.30 0.62
CA LYS A 35 6.19 -6.55 0.83
C LYS A 35 5.44 -7.53 1.72
N GLU A 36 4.81 -7.02 2.78
CA GLU A 36 4.06 -7.86 3.73
C GLU A 36 2.74 -7.21 4.15
N VAL A 37 1.76 -8.06 4.44
CA VAL A 37 0.49 -7.71 5.10
C VAL A 37 0.35 -8.54 6.37
N ASN A 38 0.22 -7.87 7.52
CA ASN A 38 0.11 -8.49 8.84
C ASN A 38 1.21 -9.53 9.12
N GLY A 39 2.43 -9.24 8.67
CA GLY A 39 3.60 -10.11 8.84
C GLY A 39 3.69 -11.29 7.88
N ARG A 40 2.80 -11.38 6.87
CA ARG A 40 2.86 -12.39 5.81
C ARG A 40 3.31 -11.75 4.50
N GLU A 41 4.27 -12.37 3.81
CA GLU A 41 4.73 -11.90 2.50
C GLU A 41 3.63 -12.04 1.45
N VAL A 42 3.48 -11.01 0.62
CA VAL A 42 2.44 -10.98 -0.42
C VAL A 42 2.86 -11.72 -1.69
N GLY A 43 4.16 -11.74 -2.01
CA GLY A 43 4.66 -12.30 -3.26
C GLY A 43 4.16 -11.56 -4.50
N ASP A 44 4.14 -12.25 -5.64
CA ASP A 44 3.72 -11.71 -6.94
C ASP A 44 2.23 -11.93 -7.27
N ASP A 45 1.50 -12.71 -6.46
CA ASP A 45 0.08 -13.02 -6.70
C ASP A 45 -0.87 -12.05 -5.97
N PRO A 46 -1.63 -11.20 -6.70
CA PRO A 46 -2.56 -10.25 -6.09
C PRO A 46 -3.73 -10.91 -5.36
N ARG A 47 -4.03 -12.19 -5.62
CA ARG A 47 -5.09 -12.92 -4.91
C ARG A 47 -4.74 -13.13 -3.44
N VAL A 48 -3.46 -13.39 -3.17
CA VAL A 48 -2.94 -13.57 -1.80
C VAL A 48 -3.17 -12.30 -0.99
N LEU A 49 -2.88 -11.13 -1.58
CA LEU A 49 -3.20 -9.85 -0.95
C LEU A 49 -4.70 -9.74 -0.63
N GLN A 50 -5.54 -10.04 -1.62
CA GLN A 50 -6.99 -9.90 -1.47
C GLN A 50 -7.52 -10.80 -0.34
N GLU A 51 -7.07 -12.05 -0.26
CA GLU A 51 -7.40 -12.97 0.82
C GLU A 51 -6.92 -12.44 2.17
N MET A 52 -5.66 -11.98 2.27
CA MET A 52 -5.12 -11.43 3.52
C MET A 52 -5.88 -10.19 4.02
N LEU A 53 -6.32 -9.32 3.11
CA LEU A 53 -7.12 -8.14 3.45
C LEU A 53 -8.56 -8.51 3.85
N GLN A 54 -9.13 -9.57 3.26
CA GLN A 54 -10.45 -10.09 3.65
C GLN A 54 -10.40 -10.79 5.01
N GLU A 55 -9.33 -11.51 5.31
CA GLU A 55 -9.09 -12.15 6.62
C GLU A 55 -8.77 -11.13 7.72
N ALA A 56 -8.24 -9.96 7.36
CA ALA A 56 -7.86 -8.94 8.33
C ALA A 56 -9.10 -8.39 9.04
N SER A 57 -9.23 -8.71 10.33
CA SER A 57 -10.23 -8.13 11.21
C SER A 57 -9.61 -6.99 12.02
N GLY A 58 -10.05 -5.75 11.75
CA GLY A 58 -9.58 -4.56 12.44
C GLY A 58 -8.50 -3.81 11.66
N GLY A 59 -7.31 -3.65 12.25
CA GLY A 59 -6.20 -2.92 11.64
C GLY A 59 -5.37 -3.78 10.68
N VAL A 60 -4.78 -3.14 9.67
CA VAL A 60 -3.83 -3.76 8.75
C VAL A 60 -2.46 -3.13 8.96
N VAL A 61 -1.45 -3.95 9.19
CA VAL A 61 -0.04 -3.52 9.22
C VAL A 61 0.61 -3.91 7.91
N LEU A 62 1.21 -2.94 7.24
CA LEU A 62 1.92 -3.15 5.98
C LEU A 62 3.42 -2.94 6.20
N LYS A 63 4.25 -3.83 5.64
CA LYS A 63 5.64 -3.48 5.36
C LYS A 63 5.76 -3.07 3.91
N ILE A 64 6.38 -1.91 3.69
CA ILE A 64 6.51 -1.31 2.38
C ILE A 64 7.96 -0.99 2.04
N LEU A 65 8.30 -1.04 0.75
CA LEU A 65 9.45 -0.32 0.21
C LEU A 65 8.94 1.02 -0.34
N PRO A 66 9.40 2.15 0.19
CA PRO A 66 8.96 3.45 -0.27
C PRO A 66 9.49 3.72 -1.68
N SER A 67 8.63 4.19 -2.57
CA SER A 67 9.01 4.63 -3.91
C SER A 67 9.44 6.08 -3.86
N TYR A 68 10.66 6.28 -3.34
CA TYR A 68 11.41 7.52 -3.26
C TYR A 68 10.59 8.81 -3.51
N GLN A 69 10.03 9.37 -2.43
CA GLN A 69 9.55 10.75 -2.44
C GLN A 69 10.42 11.54 -1.48
N GLU A 70 11.19 12.46 -2.04
CA GLU A 70 11.71 13.60 -1.29
C GLU A 70 10.53 14.20 -0.51
N PRO A 71 10.62 14.37 0.83
CA PRO A 71 9.48 14.82 1.61
C PRO A 71 9.00 16.14 1.03
N HIS A 72 7.77 16.17 0.52
CA HIS A 72 7.14 17.41 0.11
C HIS A 72 7.15 18.34 1.33
N PRO A 73 7.86 19.49 1.30
CA PRO A 73 7.78 20.43 2.40
C PRO A 73 6.31 20.79 2.60
N PRO A 74 5.86 21.01 3.86
CA PRO A 74 4.47 21.34 4.13
C PRO A 74 4.08 22.51 3.26
N ARG A 75 2.99 22.37 2.49
CA ARG A 75 2.40 23.48 1.76
C ARG A 75 1.99 24.53 2.80
N GLN A 76 2.74 25.63 2.86
CA GLN A 76 2.43 26.82 3.67
C GLN A 76 1.11 27.45 3.22
#